data_AF-D4CUL8-F1
#
_entry.id   AF-D4CUL8-F1
#
_cell.length_a   1.000
_cell.length_b   1.000
_cell.length_c   1.000
_cell.angle_alpha   90.00
_cell.angle_beta   90.00
_cell.angle_gamma   90.00
#
_symmetry.space_group_name_H-M   'P 1'
#
loop_
_entity.id
_entity.type
_entity.pdbx_description
1 polymer ?
#
loop_
_entity_poly.entity_id
_entity_poly.type
_entity_poly.pdbx_seq_one_letter_code
_entity_poly.pdbx_strand_id
1 'polypeptide(L)'
;MLNKYENLIKLYYKKKNIEDEYTKRIENSSTFITNLKINPIKRESKILEKEYNLFYINLLEHTLLQEKILKNSSEINCISNKLPQIAIKEIIMKILSNELYKTNKIEGIEIIKSEIYLSLKDDKNSNKKSNKLDGIIKKYKDIMENNFEDTEHIESLSSFRKIYDEMFEDFEKSGNYKLDGKYFRKDTVKVINGLGKTIHIGINGEETIEKI
;
A
#
# COMPACT_ATOMS: atom_id res chain seq x y z
N MET A 1 -15.37 18.13 23.12
CA MET A 1 -15.83 17.04 22.24
C MET A 1 -15.02 17.10 20.96
N LEU A 2 -14.26 16.06 20.63
CA LEU A 2 -13.62 15.95 19.31
C LEU A 2 -14.73 15.71 18.28
N ASN A 3 -14.88 16.62 17.32
CA ASN A 3 -15.84 16.45 16.24
C ASN A 3 -15.31 15.38 15.27
N LYS A 4 -15.83 14.16 15.41
CA LYS A 4 -15.47 13.04 14.55
C LYS A 4 -15.76 13.37 13.07
N TYR A 5 -14.75 13.28 12.22
CA TYR A 5 -14.91 13.39 10.77
C TYR A 5 -15.85 12.29 10.25
N GLU A 6 -16.97 12.68 9.66
CA GLU A 6 -17.93 11.75 9.06
C GLU A 6 -17.79 11.73 7.54
N ASN A 7 -17.78 10.52 6.96
CA ASN A 7 -17.77 10.35 5.51
C ASN A 7 -19.03 11.00 4.87
N LEU A 8 -18.87 11.67 3.73
CA LEU A 8 -19.96 12.32 3.01
C LEU A 8 -21.12 11.36 2.70
N ILE A 9 -20.85 10.08 2.42
CA ILE A 9 -21.90 9.08 2.19
C ILE A 9 -22.79 8.88 3.43
N LYS A 10 -22.20 8.97 4.63
CA LYS A 10 -22.95 8.85 5.89
C LYS A 10 -23.82 10.08 6.12
N LEU A 11 -23.32 11.26 5.77
CA LEU A 11 -24.07 12.51 5.86
C LEU A 11 -25.24 12.55 4.86
N TYR A 12 -25.04 12.03 3.65
CA TYR A 12 -26.09 11.82 2.66
C TYR A 12 -27.24 10.98 3.23
N TYR A 13 -26.94 9.82 3.84
CA TYR A 13 -27.98 8.97 4.47
C TYR A 13 -28.67 9.63 5.67
N LYS A 14 -27.99 10.58 6.34
CA LYS A 14 -28.59 11.41 7.39
C LYS A 14 -29.41 12.59 6.85
N LYS A 15 -29.63 12.68 5.53
CA LYS A 15 -30.34 13.78 4.86
C LYS A 15 -29.74 15.17 5.10
N LYS A 16 -28.42 15.24 5.30
CA LYS A 16 -27.69 16.51 5.36
C LYS A 16 -27.34 17.00 3.96
N ASN A 17 -27.17 18.31 3.78
CA ASN A 17 -26.68 18.86 2.53
C ASN A 17 -25.20 18.50 2.34
N ILE A 18 -24.93 17.59 1.41
CA ILE A 18 -23.57 17.10 1.13
C ILE A 18 -22.74 18.08 0.32
N GLU A 19 -23.38 18.91 -0.51
CA GLU A 19 -22.68 19.90 -1.35
C GLU A 19 -22.13 21.02 -0.47
N ASP A 20 -22.95 21.55 0.45
CA ASP A 20 -22.50 22.58 1.40
C ASP A 20 -21.35 22.05 2.28
N GLU A 21 -21.46 20.81 2.76
CA GLU A 21 -20.40 20.20 3.56
C GLU A 21 -19.14 19.95 2.73
N TYR A 22 -19.27 19.54 1.47
CA TYR A 22 -18.13 19.36 0.57
C TYR A 22 -17.42 20.70 0.31
N THR A 23 -18.16 21.75 -0.06
CA THR A 23 -17.61 23.10 -0.27
C THR A 23 -16.90 23.59 0.98
N LYS A 24 -17.54 23.48 2.15
CA LYS A 24 -16.94 23.82 3.44
C LYS A 24 -15.63 23.07 3.71
N ARG A 25 -15.53 21.81 3.28
CA ARG A 25 -14.32 21.00 3.44
C ARG A 25 -13.22 21.44 2.48
N ILE A 26 -13.53 21.73 1.23
CA ILE A 26 -12.55 22.18 0.23
C ILE A 26 -12.02 23.57 0.56
N GLU A 27 -12.90 24.49 0.98
CA GLU A 27 -12.55 25.88 1.30
C GLU A 27 -11.93 26.05 2.70
N ASN A 28 -11.83 24.98 3.47
CA ASN A 28 -11.21 25.04 4.78
C ASN A 28 -9.71 25.40 4.65
N SER A 29 -9.24 26.36 5.44
CA SER A 29 -7.84 26.81 5.43
C SER A 29 -6.81 25.72 5.75
N SER A 30 -7.23 24.63 6.40
CA SER A 30 -6.40 23.48 6.74
C SER A 30 -6.52 22.34 5.72
N THR A 31 -7.20 22.57 4.59
CA THR A 31 -7.31 21.59 3.52
C THR A 31 -6.14 21.69 2.57
N PHE A 32 -5.56 20.53 2.27
CA PHE A 32 -4.61 20.37 1.18
C PHE A 32 -5.34 19.71 0.00
N ILE A 33 -5.42 20.44 -1.10
CA ILE A 33 -5.95 19.94 -2.37
C ILE A 33 -4.76 19.38 -3.15
N THR A 34 -4.82 18.09 -3.50
CA THR A 34 -3.78 17.42 -4.27
C THR A 34 -4.00 17.65 -5.77
N ASN A 35 -2.98 17.39 -6.57
CA ASN A 35 -3.11 17.37 -8.03
C ASN A 35 -3.69 16.04 -8.57
N LEU A 36 -4.02 15.09 -7.68
CA LEU A 36 -4.61 13.82 -8.05
C LEU A 36 -6.12 13.98 -8.22
N LYS A 37 -6.64 13.37 -9.28
CA LYS A 37 -8.04 13.48 -9.67
C LYS A 37 -8.72 12.13 -9.63
N ILE A 38 -10.01 12.13 -9.27
CA ILE A 38 -10.84 10.93 -9.25
C ILE A 38 -12.17 11.17 -9.96
N ASN A 39 -12.64 10.14 -10.65
CA ASN A 39 -14.00 10.09 -11.15
C ASN A 39 -14.89 9.33 -10.16
N PRO A 40 -16.11 9.80 -9.88
CA PRO A 40 -17.02 9.11 -9.00
C PRO A 40 -17.52 7.81 -9.64
N ILE A 41 -17.92 6.86 -8.78
CA ILE A 41 -18.50 5.58 -9.20
C ILE A 41 -19.95 5.52 -8.72
N LYS A 42 -20.85 5.12 -9.62
CA LYS A 42 -22.27 4.92 -9.33
C LYS A 42 -22.71 3.60 -9.96
N ARG A 43 -23.32 2.72 -9.15
CA ARG A 43 -23.79 1.39 -9.59
C ARG A 43 -22.70 0.63 -10.37
N GLU A 44 -21.50 0.53 -9.79
CA GLU A 44 -20.37 -0.22 -10.35
C GLU A 44 -19.81 0.34 -11.68
N SER A 45 -20.23 1.54 -12.07
CA SER A 45 -19.77 2.23 -13.29
C SER A 45 -19.09 3.55 -12.95
N LYS A 46 -18.00 3.86 -13.65
CA LYS A 46 -17.25 5.12 -13.51
C LYS A 46 -17.95 6.22 -14.31
N ILE A 47 -18.15 7.39 -13.70
CA ILE A 47 -18.75 8.55 -14.37
C ILE A 47 -17.62 9.43 -14.89
N LEU A 48 -17.33 9.36 -16.19
CA LEU A 48 -16.17 10.03 -16.80
C LEU A 48 -16.35 11.55 -16.94
N GLU A 49 -17.59 12.03 -17.04
CA GLU A 49 -17.92 13.45 -17.21
C GLU A 49 -17.67 14.29 -15.94
N LYS A 50 -17.46 13.63 -14.79
CA LYS A 50 -17.23 14.29 -13.51
C LYS A 50 -15.88 13.90 -12.96
N GLU A 51 -15.15 14.89 -12.48
CA GLU A 51 -13.85 14.74 -11.88
C GLU A 51 -13.75 15.61 -10.63
N TYR A 52 -13.13 15.08 -9.60
CA TYR A 52 -12.87 15.81 -8.35
C TYR A 52 -11.40 15.67 -7.99
N ASN A 53 -10.79 16.78 -7.56
CA ASN A 53 -9.47 16.71 -6.94
C ASN A 53 -9.57 15.96 -5.61
N LEU A 54 -8.65 15.04 -5.37
CA LEU A 54 -8.44 14.48 -4.05
C LEU A 54 -7.94 15.58 -3.13
N PHE A 55 -8.50 15.63 -1.94
CA PHE A 55 -8.09 16.55 -0.90
C PHE A 55 -8.08 15.82 0.44
N TYR A 56 -7.33 16.36 1.39
CA TYR A 56 -7.43 15.94 2.77
C TYR A 56 -7.43 17.17 3.68
N ILE A 57 -8.13 17.06 4.81
CA ILE A 57 -8.20 18.12 5.82
C ILE A 57 -7.23 17.74 6.93
N ASN A 58 -6.33 18.65 7.28
CA ASN A 58 -5.47 18.44 8.44
C ASN A 58 -6.26 18.71 9.72
N LEU A 59 -6.74 17.63 10.34
CA LEU A 59 -7.47 17.67 11.60
C LEU A 59 -6.49 17.63 12.78
N LEU A 60 -6.84 18.27 13.89
CA LEU A 60 -6.04 18.25 15.12
C LEU A 60 -5.75 16.82 15.59
N GLU A 61 -6.71 15.92 15.40
CA GLU A 61 -6.56 14.49 15.69
C GLU A 61 -5.40 13.84 14.95
N HIS A 62 -5.16 14.24 13.70
CA HIS A 62 -4.04 13.73 12.91
C HIS A 62 -2.71 14.18 13.51
N THR A 63 -2.61 15.45 13.93
CA THR A 63 -1.42 15.99 14.61
C THR A 63 -1.13 15.26 15.92
N LEU A 64 -2.16 15.01 16.74
CA LEU A 64 -2.01 14.26 18.00
C LEU A 64 -1.56 12.82 17.77
N LEU A 65 -2.08 12.16 16.72
CA LEU A 65 -1.65 10.82 16.33
C LEU A 65 -0.19 10.82 15.84
N GLN A 66 0.20 11.82 15.04
CA GLN A 66 1.58 11.97 14.57
C GLN A 66 2.54 12.17 15.74
N GLU A 67 2.21 13.03 16.70
CA GLU A 67 3.01 13.23 17.92
C GLU A 67 3.18 11.92 18.69
N LYS A 68 2.10 11.14 18.85
CA LYS A 68 2.15 9.84 19.51
C LYS A 68 3.05 8.84 18.76
N ILE A 69 2.95 8.79 17.43
CA ILE A 69 3.81 7.94 16.59
C ILE A 69 5.28 8.32 16.77
N LEU A 70 5.61 9.61 16.73
CA LEU A 70 6.99 10.09 16.90
C LEU A 70 7.55 9.78 18.29
N LYS A 71 6.76 9.98 19.35
CA LYS A 71 7.15 9.63 20.73
C LYS A 71 7.44 8.13 20.85
N ASN A 72 6.52 7.29 20.36
CA ASN A 72 6.70 5.84 20.39
C ASN A 72 7.91 5.39 19.57
N SER A 73 8.15 5.99 18.40
CA SER A 73 9.31 5.69 17.56
C SER A 73 10.63 6.07 18.28
N SER A 74 10.66 7.21 18.95
CA SER A 74 11.81 7.64 19.76
C SER A 74 12.08 6.68 20.92
N GLU A 75 11.03 6.23 21.61
CA GLU A 75 11.15 5.25 22.70
C GLU A 75 11.69 3.90 22.19
N ILE A 76 11.16 3.39 21.06
CA ILE A 76 11.65 2.18 20.40
C ILE A 76 13.14 2.31 20.06
N ASN A 77 13.58 3.44 19.52
CA ASN A 77 14.98 3.68 19.20
C ASN A 77 15.85 3.69 20.46
N CYS A 78 15.39 4.34 21.54
CA CYS A 78 16.11 4.38 22.81
C CYS A 78 16.29 2.98 23.43
N ILE A 79 15.25 2.15 23.37
CA ILE A 79 15.31 0.76 23.84
C ILE A 79 16.21 -0.07 22.93
N SER A 80 16.05 0.05 21.60
CA SER A 80 16.82 -0.72 20.62
C SER A 80 18.31 -0.46 20.74
N ASN A 81 18.73 0.79 20.96
CA ASN A 81 20.14 1.16 21.16
C ASN A 81 20.80 0.51 22.39
N LYS A 82 20.01 -0.05 23.32
CA LYS A 82 20.51 -0.79 24.50
C LYS A 82 20.62 -2.29 24.26
N LEU A 83 20.12 -2.79 23.14
CA LEU A 83 20.10 -4.21 22.81
C LEU A 83 21.31 -4.59 21.94
N PRO A 84 21.85 -5.81 22.09
CA PRO A 84 22.84 -6.33 21.16
C PRO A 84 22.29 -6.40 19.73
N GLN A 85 23.13 -6.11 18.73
CA GLN A 85 22.74 -6.11 17.30
C GLN A 85 22.10 -7.44 16.86
N ILE A 86 22.58 -8.56 17.40
CA ILE A 86 22.04 -9.90 17.12
C ILE A 86 20.58 -10.04 17.59
N ALA A 87 20.22 -9.42 18.73
CA ALA A 87 18.86 -9.44 19.26
C ALA A 87 17.94 -8.55 18.43
N ILE A 88 18.42 -7.37 18.00
CA ILE A 88 17.69 -6.47 17.11
C ILE A 88 17.37 -7.19 15.78
N LYS A 89 18.36 -7.84 15.17
CA LYS A 89 18.19 -8.62 13.93
C LYS A 89 17.10 -9.70 14.09
N GLU A 90 17.14 -10.48 15.17
CA GLU A 90 16.14 -11.52 15.45
C GLU A 90 14.72 -10.94 15.63
N ILE A 91 14.60 -9.81 16.32
CA ILE A 91 13.31 -9.11 16.51
C ILE A 91 12.75 -8.64 15.16
N ILE A 92 13.56 -8.01 14.32
CA ILE A 92 13.14 -7.55 12.99
C ILE A 92 12.67 -8.73 12.14
N MET A 93 13.42 -9.85 12.10
CA MET A 93 13.01 -11.04 11.35
C MET A 93 11.66 -11.60 11.82
N LYS A 94 11.39 -11.57 13.12
CA LYS A 94 10.09 -11.99 13.68
C LYS A 94 8.96 -11.02 13.30
N ILE A 95 9.23 -9.72 13.26
CA ILE A 95 8.25 -8.70 12.83
C ILE A 95 7.94 -8.88 11.34
N LEU A 96 8.95 -9.00 10.49
CA LEU A 96 8.78 -9.20 9.04
C LEU A 96 8.05 -10.51 8.72
N SER A 97 8.41 -11.61 9.38
CA SER A 97 7.68 -12.87 9.24
C SER A 97 6.20 -12.74 9.61
N ASN A 98 5.88 -11.96 10.65
CA ASN A 98 4.49 -11.68 11.01
C ASN A 98 3.78 -10.79 10.00
N GLU A 99 4.45 -9.76 9.50
CA GLU A 99 3.91 -8.83 8.50
C GLU A 99 3.58 -9.59 7.22
N LEU A 100 4.58 -10.25 6.61
CA LEU A 100 4.43 -11.07 5.41
C LEU A 100 3.35 -12.13 5.57
N TYR A 101 3.25 -12.77 6.74
CA TYR A 101 2.20 -13.74 7.00
C TYR A 101 0.80 -13.10 6.98
N LYS A 102 0.64 -11.96 7.63
CA LYS A 102 -0.67 -11.31 7.79
C LYS A 102 -1.13 -10.63 6.50
N THR A 103 -0.25 -9.93 5.80
CA THR A 103 -0.60 -9.21 4.56
C THR A 103 -1.00 -10.18 3.46
N ASN A 104 -0.21 -11.23 3.23
CA ASN A 104 -0.55 -12.25 2.23
C ASN A 104 -1.81 -13.06 2.60
N LYS A 105 -2.07 -13.29 3.89
CA LYS A 105 -3.33 -13.92 4.33
C LYS A 105 -4.55 -13.05 4.00
N ILE A 106 -4.43 -11.72 4.08
CA ILE A 106 -5.49 -10.79 3.68
C ILE A 106 -5.74 -10.90 2.17
N GLU A 107 -4.67 -11.06 1.38
CA GLU A 107 -4.73 -11.27 -0.07
C GLU A 107 -5.17 -12.70 -0.48
N GLY A 108 -5.52 -13.56 0.49
CA GLY A 108 -5.97 -14.93 0.23
C GLY A 108 -4.87 -15.88 -0.25
N ILE A 109 -3.60 -15.51 -0.08
CA ILE A 109 -2.45 -16.34 -0.44
C ILE A 109 -2.16 -17.29 0.72
N GLU A 110 -2.25 -18.60 0.46
CA GLU A 110 -1.92 -19.64 1.44
C GLU A 110 -0.40 -19.76 1.60
N ILE A 111 0.08 -19.43 2.79
CA ILE A 111 1.51 -19.41 3.15
C ILE A 111 1.71 -19.89 4.59
N ILE A 112 2.86 -20.53 4.83
CA ILE A 112 3.24 -21.05 6.14
C ILE A 112 4.24 -20.09 6.79
N LYS A 113 3.88 -19.54 7.96
CA LYS A 113 4.69 -18.54 8.66
C LYS A 113 6.12 -19.02 9.00
N SER A 114 6.27 -20.29 9.38
CA SER A 114 7.59 -20.86 9.69
C SER A 114 8.48 -20.93 8.46
N GLU A 115 7.92 -21.15 7.26
CA GLU A 115 8.69 -21.16 6.01
C GLU A 115 9.22 -19.76 5.69
N ILE A 116 8.40 -18.73 5.86
CA ILE A 116 8.83 -17.32 5.71
C ILE A 116 9.98 -17.01 6.66
N TYR A 117 9.84 -17.43 7.93
CA TYR A 117 10.87 -17.20 8.93
C TYR A 117 12.21 -17.87 8.57
N LEU A 118 12.17 -19.10 8.06
CA LEU A 118 13.37 -19.80 7.60
C LEU A 118 13.96 -19.09 6.37
N SER A 119 13.16 -18.67 5.39
CA SER A 119 13.65 -17.93 4.21
C SER A 119 14.28 -16.58 4.58
N LEU A 120 13.78 -15.92 5.61
CA LEU A 120 14.39 -14.69 6.15
C LEU A 120 15.74 -14.95 6.85
N LYS A 121 15.95 -16.13 7.42
CA LYS A 121 17.19 -16.50 8.15
C LYS A 121 18.27 -17.13 7.28
N ASP A 122 17.89 -17.91 6.27
CA ASP A 122 18.83 -18.69 5.48
C ASP A 122 19.39 -17.85 4.32
N ASP A 123 20.72 -17.73 4.25
CA ASP A 123 21.45 -17.20 3.09
C ASP A 123 22.03 -18.33 2.20
N LYS A 124 21.87 -19.59 2.62
CA LYS A 124 22.48 -20.75 1.94
C LYS A 124 21.42 -21.58 1.22
N ASN A 125 21.64 -21.71 -0.09
CA ASN A 125 21.04 -22.65 -1.04
C ASN A 125 20.93 -24.08 -0.52
N SER A 126 19.93 -24.39 0.31
CA SER A 126 19.59 -25.77 0.65
C SER A 126 18.25 -26.13 0.04
N ASN A 127 18.25 -26.69 -1.19
CA ASN A 127 17.15 -27.45 -1.81
C ASN A 127 15.72 -27.04 -1.43
N LYS A 128 15.45 -25.73 -1.35
CA LYS A 128 14.14 -25.23 -0.94
C LYS A 128 13.24 -25.25 -2.16
N LYS A 129 12.07 -25.84 -2.00
CA LYS A 129 10.95 -25.65 -2.92
C LYS A 129 10.71 -24.14 -2.99
N SER A 130 10.76 -23.55 -4.18
CA SER A 130 10.53 -22.11 -4.41
C SER A 130 9.30 -21.64 -3.65
N ASN A 131 9.44 -20.65 -2.76
CA ASN A 131 8.32 -20.01 -2.10
C ASN A 131 7.84 -18.86 -2.98
N LYS A 132 6.53 -18.70 -3.15
CA LYS A 132 5.97 -17.59 -3.94
C LYS A 132 6.43 -16.22 -3.44
N LEU A 133 6.82 -16.13 -2.16
CA LEU A 133 7.27 -14.91 -1.52
C LEU A 133 8.76 -14.63 -1.63
N ASP A 134 9.56 -15.48 -2.29
CA ASP A 134 11.03 -15.33 -2.28
C ASP A 134 11.46 -13.96 -2.83
N GLY A 135 10.84 -13.46 -3.91
CA GLY A 135 11.07 -12.10 -4.43
C GLY A 135 10.77 -10.99 -3.42
N ILE A 136 9.62 -11.08 -2.74
CA ILE A 136 9.21 -10.10 -1.71
C ILE A 136 10.16 -10.16 -0.50
N ILE A 137 10.52 -11.36 -0.04
CA ILE A 137 11.45 -11.59 1.07
C ILE A 137 12.82 -11.00 0.73
N LYS A 138 13.30 -11.20 -0.49
CA LYS A 138 14.54 -10.61 -0.98
C LYS A 138 14.49 -9.09 -0.88
N LYS A 139 13.40 -8.43 -1.30
CA LYS A 139 13.26 -6.97 -1.16
C LYS A 139 13.33 -6.47 0.28
N TYR A 140 12.72 -7.19 1.22
CA TYR A 140 12.87 -6.85 2.63
C TYR A 140 14.31 -7.03 3.13
N LYS A 141 15.02 -8.09 2.70
CA LYS A 141 16.45 -8.28 3.02
C LYS A 141 17.32 -7.16 2.44
N ASP A 142 17.10 -6.81 1.16
CA ASP A 142 17.82 -5.73 0.49
C ASP A 142 17.68 -4.42 1.29
N ILE A 143 16.47 -4.07 1.73
CA ILE A 143 16.20 -2.90 2.60
C ILE A 143 16.96 -2.98 3.93
N MET A 144 16.93 -4.13 4.59
CA MET A 144 17.60 -4.32 5.88
C MET A 144 19.12 -4.22 5.80
N GLU A 145 19.69 -4.63 4.68
CA GLU A 145 21.14 -4.69 4.46
C GLU A 145 21.69 -3.44 3.78
N ASN A 146 20.84 -2.45 3.50
CA ASN A 146 21.16 -1.26 2.71
C ASN A 146 21.61 -1.58 1.26
N ASN A 147 21.15 -2.70 0.71
CA ASN A 147 21.44 -3.17 -0.66
C ASN A 147 20.32 -2.78 -1.63
N PHE A 148 19.80 -1.56 -1.54
CA PHE A 148 18.60 -1.14 -2.25
C PHE A 148 18.77 0.13 -3.10
N GLU A 149 20.01 0.52 -3.43
CA GLU A 149 20.34 1.73 -4.22
C GLU A 149 19.50 1.83 -5.52
N ASP A 150 19.33 0.71 -6.24
CA ASP A 150 18.52 0.62 -7.47
C ASP A 150 17.00 0.88 -7.26
N THR A 151 16.55 0.91 -6.01
CA THR A 151 15.14 1.01 -5.60
C THR A 151 14.89 2.07 -4.52
N GLU A 152 15.94 2.77 -4.09
CA GLU A 152 15.88 3.83 -3.08
C GLU A 152 15.03 5.01 -3.56
N HIS A 153 15.08 5.28 -4.87
CA HIS A 153 14.27 6.29 -5.52
C HIS A 153 13.50 5.71 -6.71
N ILE A 154 12.17 5.81 -6.65
CA ILE A 154 11.28 5.46 -7.76
C ILE A 154 11.06 6.73 -8.58
N GLU A 155 12.02 7.04 -9.46
CA GLU A 155 11.98 8.26 -10.29
C GLU A 155 11.40 8.01 -11.69
N SER A 156 11.21 6.75 -12.06
CA SER A 156 10.73 6.37 -13.40
C SER A 156 9.78 5.18 -13.36
N LEU A 157 8.95 5.07 -14.39
CA LEU A 157 8.07 3.91 -14.62
C LEU A 157 8.88 2.61 -14.80
N SER A 158 10.09 2.72 -15.36
CA SER A 158 11.00 1.57 -15.51
C SER A 158 11.47 1.04 -14.16
N SER A 159 11.77 1.93 -13.21
CA SER A 159 12.14 1.54 -11.83
C SER A 159 10.99 0.80 -11.14
N PHE A 160 9.76 1.30 -11.30
CA PHE A 160 8.57 0.62 -10.78
C PHE A 160 8.40 -0.79 -11.37
N ARG A 161 8.56 -0.92 -12.70
CA ARG A 161 8.45 -2.21 -13.39
C ARG A 161 9.49 -3.21 -12.90
N LYS A 162 10.75 -2.79 -12.76
CA LYS A 162 11.83 -3.64 -12.24
C LYS A 162 11.50 -4.15 -10.83
N ILE A 163 11.04 -3.26 -9.94
CA ILE A 163 10.63 -3.65 -8.57
C ILE A 163 9.50 -4.67 -8.61
N TYR A 164 8.48 -4.43 -9.44
CA TYR A 164 7.35 -5.35 -9.58
C TYR A 164 7.79 -6.74 -10.06
N ASP A 165 8.54 -6.80 -11.16
CA ASP A 165 8.98 -8.07 -11.76
C ASP A 165 9.82 -8.87 -10.75
N GLU A 166 10.73 -8.22 -10.03
CA GLU A 166 11.57 -8.88 -9.01
C GLU A 166 10.77 -9.33 -7.78
N MET A 167 9.72 -8.61 -7.39
CA MET A 167 8.86 -9.00 -6.26
C MET A 167 7.94 -10.17 -6.60
N PHE A 168 7.43 -10.22 -7.83
CA PHE A 168 6.35 -11.13 -8.25
C PHE A 168 6.79 -12.25 -9.20
N GLU A 169 8.09 -12.41 -9.48
CA GLU A 169 8.64 -13.44 -10.38
C GLU A 169 8.06 -14.85 -10.12
N ASP A 170 7.99 -15.27 -8.86
CA ASP A 170 7.46 -16.59 -8.50
C ASP A 170 5.93 -16.67 -8.52
N PHE A 171 5.24 -15.53 -8.38
CA PHE A 171 3.79 -15.46 -8.53
C PHE A 171 3.35 -15.59 -10.00
N GLU A 172 4.15 -15.13 -10.96
CA GLU A 172 3.84 -15.24 -12.40
C GLU A 172 3.61 -16.69 -12.84
N LYS A 173 4.28 -17.66 -12.19
CA LYS A 173 4.15 -19.09 -12.50
C LYS A 173 2.81 -19.69 -12.08
N SER A 174 2.02 -18.99 -11.27
CA SER A 174 0.83 -19.56 -10.61
C SER A 174 -0.42 -18.68 -10.63
N GLY A 175 -0.46 -17.65 -11.48
CA GLY A 175 -1.65 -16.83 -11.61
C GLY A 175 -1.49 -15.66 -12.58
N ASN A 176 -2.50 -14.79 -12.59
CA ASN A 176 -2.50 -13.58 -13.39
C ASN A 176 -1.77 -12.45 -12.63
N TYR A 177 -0.49 -12.65 -12.29
CA TYR A 177 0.36 -11.62 -11.65
C TYR A 177 1.25 -10.92 -12.67
N LYS A 178 1.61 -11.60 -13.75
CA LYS A 178 2.40 -11.02 -14.83
C LYS A 178 1.69 -9.80 -15.44
N LEU A 179 2.42 -8.69 -15.54
CA LEU A 179 1.95 -7.51 -16.27
C LEU A 179 2.08 -7.77 -17.77
N ASP A 180 1.01 -7.47 -18.51
CA ASP A 180 0.87 -7.72 -19.94
C ASP A 180 1.25 -6.52 -20.84
N GLY A 181 1.45 -5.34 -20.25
CA GLY A 181 2.01 -4.15 -20.88
C GLY A 181 3.52 -3.98 -20.65
N LYS A 182 4.05 -2.82 -21.03
CA LYS A 182 5.47 -2.43 -20.88
C LYS A 182 5.84 -2.17 -19.42
N TYR A 183 5.06 -1.38 -18.71
CA TYR A 183 5.19 -1.04 -17.29
C TYR A 183 3.95 -1.40 -16.48
N PHE A 184 2.75 -1.40 -17.08
CA PHE A 184 1.47 -1.63 -16.40
C PHE A 184 0.63 -2.69 -17.11
N ARG A 185 -0.60 -2.91 -16.63
CA ARG A 185 -1.56 -3.74 -17.37
C ARG A 185 -2.12 -2.99 -18.57
N LYS A 186 -2.35 -3.73 -19.66
CA LYS A 186 -2.94 -3.18 -20.90
C LYS A 186 -4.39 -2.79 -20.69
N ASP A 187 -5.15 -3.64 -20.00
CA ASP A 187 -6.59 -3.48 -19.82
C ASP A 187 -6.98 -2.94 -18.45
N THR A 188 -8.23 -2.46 -18.34
CA THR A 188 -8.80 -1.95 -17.10
C THR A 188 -8.76 -2.98 -15.96
N VAL A 189 -8.28 -2.54 -14.80
CA VAL A 189 -8.36 -3.30 -13.54
C VAL A 189 -9.49 -2.78 -12.66
N LYS A 190 -10.18 -3.69 -11.96
CA LYS A 190 -11.27 -3.38 -11.03
C LYS A 190 -10.89 -3.82 -9.63
N VAL A 191 -11.24 -3.01 -8.62
CA VAL A 191 -11.20 -3.42 -7.21
C VAL A 191 -12.59 -3.89 -6.82
N ILE A 192 -12.66 -5.11 -6.32
CA ILE A 192 -13.89 -5.79 -5.95
C ILE A 192 -13.91 -5.96 -4.43
N ASN A 193 -15.03 -5.66 -3.79
CA ASN A 193 -15.17 -5.89 -2.36
C ASN A 193 -15.49 -7.37 -2.04
N GLY A 194 -15.52 -7.73 -0.75
CA GLY A 194 -15.82 -9.10 -0.31
C GLY A 194 -17.23 -9.62 -0.67
N LEU A 195 -18.11 -8.78 -1.23
CA LEU A 195 -19.44 -9.16 -1.73
C LEU A 195 -19.47 -9.30 -3.26
N GLY A 196 -18.33 -9.20 -3.94
CA GLY A 196 -18.25 -9.30 -5.40
C GLY A 196 -18.62 -8.03 -6.16
N LYS A 197 -18.84 -6.89 -5.48
CA LYS A 197 -19.19 -5.62 -6.12
C LYS A 197 -17.96 -4.81 -6.49
N THR A 198 -17.96 -4.22 -7.68
CA THR A 198 -16.91 -3.29 -8.11
C THR A 198 -17.02 -1.98 -7.31
N ILE A 199 -16.00 -1.68 -6.50
CA ILE A 199 -15.93 -0.47 -5.69
C ILE A 199 -14.96 0.58 -6.27
N HIS A 200 -14.03 0.15 -7.12
CA HIS A 200 -13.13 1.04 -7.84
C HIS A 200 -12.82 0.49 -9.24
N ILE A 201 -12.64 1.40 -10.20
CA ILE A 201 -12.23 1.08 -11.57
C ILE A 201 -11.00 1.92 -11.87
N GLY A 202 -9.89 1.23 -12.13
CA GLY A 202 -8.62 1.82 -12.51
C GLY A 202 -8.70 2.60 -13.82
N ILE A 203 -7.59 3.18 -14.20
CA ILE A 203 -7.47 3.88 -15.49
C ILE A 203 -7.37 2.83 -16.59
N ASN A 204 -8.10 3.05 -17.68
CA ASN A 204 -8.12 2.11 -18.80
C ASN A 204 -6.95 2.43 -19.74
N GLY A 205 -6.15 1.41 -20.06
CA GLY A 205 -5.03 1.54 -20.97
C GLY A 205 -3.75 1.99 -20.28
N GLU A 206 -2.67 1.23 -20.50
CA GLU A 206 -1.31 1.57 -20.09
C GLU A 206 -0.90 2.98 -20.54
N GLU A 207 -1.10 3.32 -21.83
CA GLU A 207 -0.75 4.63 -22.39
C GLU A 207 -1.43 5.81 -21.69
N THR A 208 -2.60 5.58 -21.07
CA THR A 208 -3.31 6.60 -20.31
C THR A 208 -2.68 6.80 -18.93
N ILE A 209 -2.18 5.72 -18.32
CA ILE A 209 -1.48 5.76 -17.03
C ILE A 209 -0.14 6.48 -17.17
N GLU A 210 0.59 6.23 -18.27
CA GLU A 210 1.91 6.83 -18.54
C GLU A 210 1.88 8.36 -18.72
N LYS A 211 0.70 8.96 -18.95
CA LYS A 211 0.52 10.40 -19.20
C LYS A 211 0.22 11.24 -17.95
N ILE A 212 0.10 10.60 -16.79
CA ILE A 212 -0.24 11.23 -15.50
C ILE A 212 1.02 11.68 -14.80
#